data_AF-A0A414XVX1-F1
#
_entry.id   AF-A0A414XVX1-F1
#
_cell.length_a   1.000
_cell.length_b   1.000
_cell.length_c   1.000
_cell.angle_alpha   90.00
_cell.angle_beta   90.00
_cell.angle_gamma   90.00
#
_symmetry.space_group_name_H-M   'P 1'
#
loop_
_entity.id
_entity.type
_entity.pdbx_description
1 polymer ?
#
loop_
_entity_poly.entity_id
_entity_poly.type
_entity_poly.pdbx_seq_one_letter_code
_entity_poly.pdbx_strand_id
1 'polypeptide(L)'
;MSEKYLVCKGATVYCTKSITNNNPGTAIPLTITSNMVVELNGGKVAATDKDCTPANMCFGNCNTGTNPPPPCIANVQWSKCYENAEVTEAGMKFLTEESEATCMTFGGKVKIAFHGQSANPQPEELKNVSPQIMASILPVNPISENTFIINESDEKREEQITDAYWIDGNNTIQKDSFPDFPFTLYVKVDTPIVGKRVDLNFKFEDSCTYKCAKYSGTINSEGIIVIENFKFETEQHEEN
;
A
#
# COMPACT_ATOMS: atom_id res chain seq x y z
N MET A 1 7.30 -23.91 -2.24
CA MET A 1 7.40 -23.22 -3.55
C MET A 1 7.96 -21.85 -3.28
N SER A 2 8.96 -21.40 -4.05
CA SER A 2 9.53 -20.06 -3.87
C SER A 2 8.45 -19.01 -4.05
N GLU A 3 8.32 -18.08 -3.11
CA GLU A 3 7.49 -16.89 -3.30
C GLU A 3 8.03 -16.13 -4.52
N LYS A 4 7.12 -15.69 -5.41
CA LYS A 4 7.47 -14.90 -6.60
C LYS A 4 6.84 -13.53 -6.46
N TYR A 5 7.65 -12.48 -6.50
CA TYR A 5 7.15 -11.12 -6.40
C TYR A 5 6.67 -10.61 -7.76
N LEU A 6 5.41 -10.15 -7.80
CA LEU A 6 4.85 -9.45 -8.96
C LEU A 6 5.48 -8.05 -9.10
N VAL A 7 5.62 -7.59 -10.34
CA VAL A 7 6.20 -6.27 -10.62
C VAL A 7 5.12 -5.20 -10.57
N CYS A 8 5.39 -4.07 -9.90
CA CYS A 8 4.45 -2.94 -9.80
C CYS A 8 5.14 -1.58 -9.91
N LYS A 9 4.35 -0.50 -9.84
CA LYS A 9 4.83 0.88 -9.94
C LYS A 9 5.99 1.15 -8.97
N GLY A 10 7.07 1.72 -9.49
CA GLY A 10 8.33 1.90 -8.75
C GLY A 10 9.36 0.80 -9.02
N ALA A 11 9.05 -0.19 -9.86
CA ALA A 11 10.02 -1.15 -10.37
C ALA A 11 11.10 -0.48 -11.20
N THR A 12 12.28 -1.09 -11.22
CA THR A 12 13.41 -0.64 -12.03
C THR A 12 13.95 -1.78 -12.88
N VAL A 13 14.40 -1.44 -14.09
CA VAL A 13 14.90 -2.38 -15.09
C VAL A 13 16.24 -1.91 -15.68
N TYR A 14 17.05 -2.86 -16.15
CA TYR A 14 18.29 -2.57 -16.86
C TYR A 14 18.40 -3.42 -18.13
N CYS A 15 19.16 -2.93 -19.11
CA CYS A 15 19.38 -3.61 -20.37
C CYS A 15 20.86 -4.00 -20.50
N THR A 16 21.14 -5.29 -20.70
CA THR A 16 22.51 -5.82 -20.80
C THR A 16 23.33 -5.22 -21.95
N LYS A 17 22.69 -4.56 -22.91
CA LYS A 17 23.32 -3.88 -24.04
C LYS A 17 23.31 -2.36 -23.93
N SER A 18 22.81 -1.78 -22.84
CA SER A 18 23.00 -0.35 -22.60
C SER A 18 24.47 -0.05 -22.30
N ILE A 19 24.93 1.15 -22.65
CA ILE A 19 26.24 1.65 -22.23
C ILE A 19 26.19 2.08 -20.76
N THR A 20 25.11 2.74 -20.34
CA THR A 20 25.00 3.38 -19.01
C THR A 20 24.12 2.61 -18.04
N ASN A 21 23.08 1.94 -18.53
CA ASN A 21 21.99 1.36 -17.72
C ASN A 21 21.97 -0.17 -17.86
N ASN A 22 23.08 -0.82 -17.53
CA ASN A 22 23.38 -2.21 -17.90
C ASN A 22 23.51 -3.19 -16.74
N ASN A 23 23.25 -2.72 -15.51
CA ASN A 23 23.30 -3.52 -14.30
C ASN A 23 22.30 -2.96 -13.26
N PRO A 24 22.02 -3.68 -12.16
CA PRO A 24 21.05 -3.23 -11.16
C PRO A 24 21.35 -1.85 -10.55
N GLY A 25 22.62 -1.50 -10.32
CA GLY A 25 23.00 -0.19 -9.77
C GLY A 25 22.81 0.99 -10.72
N THR A 26 22.53 0.71 -12.00
CA THR A 26 22.26 1.70 -13.06
C THR A 26 20.87 1.50 -13.68
N ALA A 27 20.01 0.76 -12.99
CA ALA A 27 18.66 0.49 -13.46
C ALA A 27 17.83 1.78 -13.52
N ILE A 28 16.92 1.83 -14.49
CA ILE A 28 16.00 2.95 -14.69
C ILE A 28 14.58 2.56 -14.27
N PRO A 29 13.70 3.51 -13.95
CA PRO A 29 12.30 3.22 -13.68
C PRO A 29 11.61 2.54 -14.86
N LEU A 30 10.81 1.50 -14.57
CA LEU A 30 9.84 0.94 -15.51
C LEU A 30 8.56 1.77 -15.44
N THR A 31 8.20 2.41 -16.55
CA THR A 31 6.91 3.11 -16.65
C THR A 31 5.83 2.11 -17.04
N ILE A 32 4.76 2.01 -16.24
CA ILE A 32 3.64 1.10 -16.47
C ILE A 32 2.51 1.86 -17.15
N THR A 33 2.10 1.39 -18.32
CA THR A 33 1.05 2.00 -19.16
C THR A 33 -0.04 1.00 -19.56
N SER A 34 0.23 -0.30 -19.44
CA SER A 34 -0.63 -1.38 -19.95
C SER A 34 -1.90 -1.63 -19.13
N ASN A 35 -1.87 -1.33 -17.84
CA ASN A 35 -2.95 -1.63 -16.89
C ASN A 35 -3.05 -0.49 -15.86
N MET A 36 -4.25 0.03 -15.66
CA MET A 36 -4.53 1.08 -14.67
C MET A 36 -5.51 0.62 -13.57
N VAL A 37 -5.95 -0.64 -13.57
CA VAL A 37 -7.04 -1.11 -12.69
C VAL A 37 -6.57 -2.07 -11.61
N VAL A 38 -5.50 -2.85 -11.85
CA VAL A 38 -4.99 -3.78 -10.84
C VAL A 38 -3.85 -3.17 -10.06
N GLU A 39 -4.06 -3.01 -8.76
CA GLU A 39 -3.12 -2.46 -7.80
C GLU A 39 -2.55 -3.55 -6.87
N LEU A 40 -1.29 -3.41 -6.51
CA LEU A 40 -0.52 -4.27 -5.61
C LEU A 40 0.13 -3.39 -4.54
N ASN A 41 0.47 -3.98 -3.38
CA ASN A 41 1.31 -3.33 -2.36
C ASN A 41 0.91 -1.88 -2.01
N GLY A 42 -0.37 -1.68 -1.64
CA GLY A 42 -0.90 -0.38 -1.21
C GLY A 42 -1.15 0.63 -2.33
N GLY A 43 -1.70 0.20 -3.47
CA GLY A 43 -2.12 1.10 -4.54
C GLY A 43 -1.15 1.24 -5.72
N LYS A 44 -0.14 0.37 -5.82
CA LYS A 44 0.83 0.40 -6.92
C LYS A 44 0.32 -0.42 -8.09
N VAL A 45 0.04 0.22 -9.22
CA VAL A 45 -0.40 -0.48 -10.44
C VAL A 45 0.59 -1.59 -10.86
N ALA A 46 0.05 -2.73 -11.26
CA ALA A 46 0.82 -3.92 -11.66
C ALA A 46 1.33 -3.82 -13.10
N ALA A 47 2.55 -4.27 -13.35
CA ALA A 47 3.15 -4.33 -14.68
C ALA A 47 2.74 -5.61 -15.43
N THR A 48 2.64 -5.52 -16.75
CA THR A 48 2.28 -6.65 -17.62
C THR A 48 3.24 -6.82 -18.79
N ASP A 49 3.08 -7.92 -19.52
CA ASP A 49 3.81 -8.22 -20.77
C ASP A 49 3.61 -7.18 -21.89
N LYS A 50 2.67 -6.23 -21.73
CA LYS A 50 2.45 -5.12 -22.67
C LYS A 50 3.22 -3.83 -22.33
N ASP A 51 3.92 -3.77 -21.20
CA ASP A 51 4.84 -2.66 -20.87
C ASP A 51 6.19 -2.88 -21.57
N CYS A 52 6.20 -2.77 -22.89
CA CYS A 52 7.30 -3.24 -23.74
C CYS A 52 7.82 -2.22 -24.78
N THR A 53 7.36 -0.98 -24.71
CA THR A 53 7.72 0.08 -25.67
C THR A 53 8.88 0.94 -25.16
N PRO A 54 9.52 1.77 -26.02
CA PRO A 54 10.53 2.73 -25.58
C PRO A 54 10.01 3.76 -24.57
N ALA A 55 8.70 4.05 -24.56
CA ALA A 55 8.09 4.92 -23.56
C ALA A 55 8.08 4.27 -22.16
N ASN A 56 8.08 2.94 -22.09
CA ASN A 56 8.15 2.22 -20.84
C ASN A 56 9.58 2.21 -20.27
N MET A 57 10.60 2.22 -21.14
CA MET A 57 12.00 1.96 -20.80
C MET A 57 12.98 2.67 -21.73
N CYS A 58 13.68 3.70 -21.23
CA CYS A 58 14.67 4.47 -22.00
C CYS A 58 16.12 4.20 -21.54
N PHE A 59 16.81 3.27 -22.21
CA PHE A 59 18.15 2.82 -21.81
C PHE A 59 19.32 3.64 -22.36
N GLY A 60 19.08 4.82 -22.94
CA GLY A 60 20.13 5.64 -23.56
C GLY A 60 20.66 5.01 -24.85
N ASN A 61 21.98 4.83 -24.97
CA ASN A 61 22.62 4.27 -26.16
C ASN A 61 22.98 2.78 -26.01
N CYS A 62 22.91 2.03 -27.12
CA CYS A 62 23.28 0.62 -27.17
C CYS A 62 24.78 0.43 -27.45
N ASN A 63 25.40 -0.51 -26.72
CA ASN A 63 26.77 -0.96 -26.96
C ASN A 63 26.81 -2.02 -28.07
N THR A 64 26.81 -1.54 -29.32
CA THR A 64 26.90 -2.35 -30.55
C THR A 64 28.30 -2.36 -31.15
N GLY A 65 29.27 -1.64 -30.57
CA GLY A 65 30.61 -1.46 -31.14
C GLY A 65 30.68 -0.45 -32.30
N THR A 66 29.58 0.24 -32.63
CA THR A 66 29.56 1.29 -33.66
C THR A 66 29.89 2.67 -33.08
N ASN A 67 30.43 3.57 -33.90
CA ASN A 67 30.73 4.94 -33.52
C ASN A 67 30.08 5.94 -34.51
N PRO A 68 29.12 6.79 -34.08
CA PRO A 68 28.58 6.87 -32.71
C PRO A 68 27.69 5.66 -32.36
N PRO A 69 27.56 5.31 -31.07
CA PRO A 69 26.63 4.28 -30.63
C PRO A 69 25.16 4.65 -30.91
N PRO A 70 24.33 3.74 -31.44
CA PRO A 70 22.94 4.04 -31.77
C PRO A 70 22.11 4.26 -30.51
N PRO A 71 21.04 5.09 -30.58
CA PRO A 71 20.07 5.19 -29.49
C PRO A 71 19.32 3.86 -29.31
N CYS A 72 18.94 3.57 -28.08
CA CYS A 72 18.10 2.43 -27.76
C CYS A 72 16.67 2.71 -28.21
N ILE A 73 16.16 1.90 -29.14
CA ILE A 73 14.76 1.96 -29.61
C ILE A 73 13.90 0.84 -29.01
N ALA A 74 14.29 0.37 -27.82
CA ALA A 74 13.73 -0.78 -27.08
C ALA A 74 12.42 -1.36 -27.66
N ASN A 75 12.56 -2.41 -28.48
CA ASN A 75 11.45 -3.23 -28.95
C ASN A 75 11.60 -4.61 -28.32
N VAL A 76 10.88 -4.84 -27.21
CA VAL A 76 11.13 -6.00 -26.37
C VAL A 76 9.93 -6.94 -26.29
N GLN A 77 10.22 -8.23 -26.12
CA GLN A 77 9.21 -9.24 -25.85
C GLN A 77 9.50 -9.89 -24.49
N TRP A 78 8.55 -9.78 -23.56
CA TRP A 78 8.63 -10.38 -22.24
C TRP A 78 8.47 -11.90 -22.29
N SER A 79 9.13 -12.56 -21.34
CA SER A 79 9.11 -14.01 -21.14
C SER A 79 9.21 -14.29 -19.63
N LYS A 80 8.91 -15.52 -19.21
CA LYS A 80 8.84 -15.91 -17.79
C LYS A 80 7.83 -15.05 -17.00
N CYS A 81 6.74 -14.67 -17.65
CA CYS A 81 5.62 -13.98 -17.01
C CYS A 81 4.90 -14.93 -16.04
N TYR A 82 4.06 -14.37 -15.17
CA TYR A 82 3.21 -15.15 -14.29
C TYR A 82 2.17 -15.94 -15.10
N GLU A 83 2.05 -17.24 -14.84
CA GLU A 83 1.21 -18.14 -15.63
C GLU A 83 -0.15 -18.44 -14.98
N ASN A 84 -0.30 -18.18 -13.69
CA ASN A 84 -1.49 -18.60 -12.93
C ASN A 84 -2.61 -17.53 -12.92
N ALA A 85 -2.39 -16.37 -13.53
CA ALA A 85 -3.39 -15.31 -13.63
C ALA A 85 -3.14 -14.42 -14.85
N GLU A 86 -4.23 -13.93 -15.43
CA GLU A 86 -4.22 -12.96 -16.52
C GLU A 86 -4.94 -11.68 -16.08
N VAL A 87 -4.55 -10.56 -16.70
CA VAL A 87 -5.14 -9.25 -16.47
C VAL A 87 -6.07 -8.92 -17.61
N THR A 88 -7.31 -8.57 -17.26
CA THR A 88 -8.39 -8.16 -18.18
C THR A 88 -8.80 -9.25 -19.18
N GLU A 89 -9.88 -9.01 -19.91
CA GLU A 89 -10.33 -9.88 -21.02
C GLU A 89 -9.32 -9.94 -22.19
N ALA A 90 -8.33 -9.04 -22.23
CA ALA A 90 -7.30 -9.01 -23.26
C ALA A 90 -6.15 -10.01 -23.02
N GLY A 91 -6.18 -10.81 -21.95
CA GLY A 91 -5.22 -11.89 -21.70
C GLY A 91 -3.78 -11.42 -21.43
N MET A 92 -3.62 -10.25 -20.80
CA MET A 92 -2.29 -9.75 -20.44
C MET A 92 -1.70 -10.55 -19.29
N LYS A 93 -0.38 -10.75 -19.27
CA LYS A 93 0.28 -11.55 -18.22
C LYS A 93 1.06 -10.65 -17.28
N PHE A 94 0.91 -10.88 -15.96
CA PHE A 94 1.69 -10.14 -14.97
C PHE A 94 3.18 -10.44 -15.11
N LEU A 95 4.02 -9.43 -14.88
CA LEU A 95 5.45 -9.62 -14.75
C LEU A 95 5.82 -10.02 -13.31
N THR A 96 6.87 -10.80 -13.18
CA THR A 96 7.52 -11.18 -11.91
C THR A 96 8.95 -10.66 -11.87
N GLU A 97 9.61 -10.71 -10.73
CA GLU A 97 11.05 -10.42 -10.61
C GLU A 97 11.94 -11.29 -11.53
N GLU A 98 11.45 -12.47 -11.91
CA GLU A 98 12.13 -13.40 -12.82
C GLU A 98 11.83 -13.12 -14.30
N SER A 99 10.88 -12.22 -14.58
CA SER A 99 10.52 -11.86 -15.94
C SER A 99 11.70 -11.20 -16.66
N GLU A 100 11.91 -11.59 -17.91
CA GLU A 100 13.00 -11.06 -18.74
C GLU A 100 12.43 -10.72 -20.12
N ALA A 101 12.87 -9.59 -20.68
CA ALA A 101 12.49 -9.17 -22.03
C ALA A 101 13.65 -9.33 -23.00
N THR A 102 13.36 -9.80 -24.22
CA THR A 102 14.36 -9.89 -25.30
C THR A 102 14.15 -8.72 -26.26
N CYS A 103 15.18 -7.91 -26.45
CA CYS A 103 15.19 -6.84 -27.45
C CYS A 103 15.41 -7.42 -28.84
N MET A 104 14.41 -7.25 -29.71
CA MET A 104 14.43 -7.79 -31.07
C MET A 104 15.28 -6.96 -32.04
N THR A 105 15.65 -5.73 -31.66
CA THR A 105 16.47 -4.84 -32.50
C THR A 105 17.96 -5.18 -32.43
N PHE A 106 18.52 -5.28 -31.22
CA PHE A 106 19.97 -5.42 -31.01
C PHE A 106 20.34 -6.61 -30.10
N GLY A 107 19.38 -7.48 -29.77
CA GLY A 107 19.63 -8.72 -29.01
C GLY A 107 19.91 -8.53 -27.51
N GLY A 108 19.70 -7.33 -26.96
CA GLY A 108 19.84 -7.07 -25.52
C GLY A 108 18.78 -7.79 -24.69
N LYS A 109 19.08 -8.06 -23.42
CA LYS A 109 18.12 -8.57 -22.44
C LYS A 109 17.76 -7.47 -21.45
N VAL A 110 16.47 -7.25 -21.25
CA VAL A 110 15.95 -6.42 -20.17
C VAL A 110 15.63 -7.30 -18.98
N LYS A 111 16.09 -6.89 -17.81
CA LYS A 111 15.91 -7.61 -16.55
C LYS A 111 15.34 -6.69 -15.49
N ILE A 112 14.52 -7.26 -14.61
CA ILE A 112 14.05 -6.57 -13.40
C ILE A 112 15.23 -6.48 -12.42
N ALA A 113 15.58 -5.25 -12.01
CA ALA A 113 16.53 -5.03 -10.91
C ALA A 113 15.81 -4.93 -9.57
N PHE A 114 14.60 -4.36 -9.58
CA PHE A 114 13.76 -4.20 -8.42
C PHE A 114 12.30 -4.30 -8.88
N HIS A 115 11.50 -5.14 -8.21
CA HIS A 115 10.12 -5.41 -8.59
C HIS A 115 9.15 -4.29 -8.20
N GLY A 116 9.61 -3.23 -7.52
CA GLY A 116 8.78 -2.07 -7.16
C GLY A 116 8.00 -2.25 -5.86
N GLN A 117 7.96 -3.48 -5.32
CA GLN A 117 7.47 -3.69 -3.98
C GLN A 117 8.60 -3.37 -3.01
N SER A 118 8.46 -2.27 -2.32
CA SER A 118 9.30 -1.93 -1.19
C SER A 118 8.74 -2.66 0.02
N ALA A 119 9.60 -3.31 0.79
CA ALA A 119 9.30 -3.63 2.19
C ALA A 119 9.36 -2.38 3.07
N ASN A 120 9.45 -1.17 2.47
CA ASN A 120 9.08 0.05 3.15
C ASN A 120 7.60 -0.07 3.47
N PRO A 121 7.28 -0.37 4.72
CA PRO A 121 5.92 -0.53 5.11
C PRO A 121 5.26 0.84 4.97
N GLN A 122 3.98 0.94 4.63
CA GLN A 122 3.27 2.18 5.00
C GLN A 122 3.54 2.44 6.50
N PRO A 123 3.49 3.67 7.04
CA PRO A 123 3.74 3.89 8.47
C PRO A 123 2.95 2.94 9.41
N GLU A 124 1.85 2.37 8.91
CA GLU A 124 1.06 1.28 9.49
C GLU A 124 1.78 -0.08 9.65
N GLU A 125 2.67 -0.47 8.75
CA GLU A 125 3.25 -1.81 8.67
C GLU A 125 4.66 -1.90 9.33
N LEU A 126 5.26 -0.77 9.76
CA LEU A 126 6.53 -0.73 10.51
C LEU A 126 6.41 -1.33 11.92
N LYS A 127 5.19 -1.60 12.38
CA LYS A 127 4.91 -2.16 13.70
C LYS A 127 5.05 -3.69 13.76
N ASN A 128 5.23 -4.37 12.63
CA ASN A 128 5.19 -5.84 12.54
C ASN A 128 6.45 -6.50 11.96
N VAL A 129 7.53 -5.75 11.73
CA VAL A 129 8.76 -6.30 11.09
C VAL A 129 9.85 -6.46 12.14
N SER A 130 10.24 -7.70 12.42
CA SER A 130 11.28 -7.99 13.43
C SER A 130 12.63 -7.35 13.04
N PRO A 131 13.45 -6.91 14.01
CA PRO A 131 14.74 -6.26 13.75
C PRO A 131 15.69 -7.09 12.88
N GLN A 132 15.58 -8.43 12.93
CA GLN A 132 16.37 -9.35 12.11
C GLN A 132 15.95 -9.32 10.63
N ILE A 133 14.66 -9.12 10.35
CA ILE A 133 14.12 -8.99 8.99
C ILE A 133 14.46 -7.60 8.44
N MET A 134 14.37 -6.54 9.26
CA MET A 134 14.82 -5.18 8.89
C MET A 134 16.32 -5.13 8.54
N ALA A 135 17.17 -5.82 9.30
CA ALA A 135 18.61 -5.92 9.02
C ALA A 135 18.92 -6.66 7.70
N SER A 136 17.99 -7.48 7.19
CA SER A 136 18.12 -8.24 5.94
C SER A 136 17.61 -7.46 4.72
N ILE A 137 16.84 -6.40 4.94
CA ILE A 137 16.19 -5.57 3.90
C ILE A 137 16.97 -4.28 3.64
N LEU A 138 17.72 -3.79 4.62
CA LEU A 138 18.50 -2.56 4.48
C LEU A 138 19.83 -2.84 3.74
N PRO A 139 20.06 -2.25 2.55
CA PRO A 139 21.37 -2.32 1.92
C PRO A 139 22.38 -1.58 2.80
N VAL A 140 23.48 -2.27 3.11
CA VAL A 140 24.63 -1.75 3.86
C VAL A 140 25.06 -0.39 3.29
N ASN A 141 24.83 0.69 4.03
CA ASN A 141 25.53 1.95 3.87
C ASN A 141 26.08 2.35 5.25
N PRO A 142 27.30 2.92 5.32
CA PRO A 142 28.10 2.92 6.53
C PRO A 142 27.47 3.78 7.62
N ILE A 143 27.58 3.24 8.84
CA ILE A 143 27.19 3.84 10.11
C ILE A 143 27.71 5.28 10.20
N SER A 144 26.81 6.23 10.42
CA SER A 144 27.12 7.43 11.21
C SER A 144 26.41 7.27 12.55
N GLU A 145 27.20 7.33 13.60
CA GLU A 145 26.92 6.95 14.97
C GLU A 145 25.70 7.67 15.56
N ASN A 146 24.70 6.91 16.01
CA ASN A 146 24.04 7.07 17.32
C ASN A 146 22.93 6.03 17.51
N THR A 147 23.29 4.97 18.23
CA THR A 147 22.40 3.88 18.67
C THR A 147 21.42 4.39 19.73
N PHE A 148 20.12 4.11 19.55
CA PHE A 148 19.17 4.02 20.65
C PHE A 148 18.53 2.63 20.65
N ILE A 149 18.86 1.83 21.67
CA ILE A 149 18.28 0.52 21.98
C ILE A 149 16.95 0.75 22.72
N ILE A 150 15.81 0.22 22.26
CA ILE A 150 14.66 -0.01 23.16
C ILE A 150 13.88 -1.27 22.76
N ASN A 151 13.52 -2.03 23.80
CA ASN A 151 13.07 -3.43 23.85
C ASN A 151 11.68 -3.70 23.25
N GLU A 152 11.52 -4.90 22.67
CA GLU A 152 10.30 -5.45 22.05
C GLU A 152 9.22 -5.90 23.05
N SER A 153 7.95 -5.63 22.73
CA SER A 153 6.78 -6.44 23.11
C SER A 153 5.61 -6.13 22.15
N ASP A 154 5.31 -7.05 21.23
CA ASP A 154 4.25 -6.99 20.20
C ASP A 154 2.87 -7.41 20.72
N GLU A 155 1.84 -6.56 20.54
CA GLU A 155 0.42 -6.95 20.57
C GLU A 155 -0.35 -6.30 19.39
N LYS A 156 -1.12 -7.14 18.71
CA LYS A 156 -1.98 -6.94 17.52
C LYS A 156 -2.92 -5.71 17.68
N ARG A 157 -2.85 -4.71 16.80
CA ARG A 157 -3.73 -3.52 16.89
C ARG A 157 -4.85 -3.54 15.84
N GLU A 158 -6.05 -3.86 16.29
CA GLU A 158 -7.30 -3.43 15.65
C GLU A 158 -7.37 -1.89 15.70
N GLU A 159 -8.13 -1.23 14.82
CA GLU A 159 -8.31 0.22 14.88
C GLU A 159 -9.06 0.58 16.16
N GLN A 160 -8.32 0.93 17.21
CA GLN A 160 -8.89 1.09 18.55
C GLN A 160 -9.59 2.44 18.66
N ILE A 161 -10.89 2.42 18.92
CA ILE A 161 -11.58 3.61 19.44
C ILE A 161 -10.98 3.88 20.83
N THR A 162 -10.38 5.05 21.01
CA THR A 162 -9.72 5.42 22.28
C THR A 162 -10.63 6.21 23.19
N ASP A 163 -11.64 6.86 22.62
CA ASP A 163 -12.54 7.72 23.36
C ASP A 163 -13.84 7.92 22.58
N ALA A 164 -14.92 8.16 23.32
CA ALA A 164 -16.18 8.62 22.77
C ALA A 164 -16.81 9.58 23.77
N TYR A 165 -17.21 10.76 23.30
CA TYR A 165 -17.78 11.78 24.16
C TYR A 165 -18.77 12.66 23.41
N TRP A 166 -19.59 13.37 24.16
CA TRP A 166 -20.40 14.47 23.65
C TRP A 166 -20.19 15.71 24.51
N ILE A 167 -20.64 16.85 24.02
CA ILE A 167 -20.48 18.14 24.69
C ILE A 167 -21.87 18.64 25.05
N ASP A 168 -22.11 18.95 26.32
CA ASP A 168 -23.39 19.47 26.80
C ASP A 168 -23.58 20.96 26.53
N GLY A 169 -24.76 21.50 26.86
CA GLY A 169 -25.08 22.92 26.68
C GLY A 169 -24.23 23.88 27.51
N ASN A 170 -23.47 23.38 28.49
CA ASN A 170 -22.52 24.15 29.29
C ASN A 170 -21.07 24.01 28.76
N ASN A 171 -20.90 23.45 27.56
CA ASN A 171 -19.62 23.16 26.93
C ASN A 171 -18.74 22.19 27.75
N THR A 172 -19.37 21.31 28.54
CA THR A 172 -18.68 20.28 29.33
C THR A 172 -18.70 18.95 28.60
N ILE A 173 -17.56 18.24 28.62
CA ILE A 173 -17.40 16.92 28.01
C ILE A 173 -18.07 15.87 28.89
N GLN A 174 -18.95 15.07 28.29
CA GLN A 174 -19.70 13.99 28.93
C GLN A 174 -19.36 12.65 28.26
N LYS A 175 -19.15 11.61 29.09
CA LYS A 175 -18.69 10.28 28.64
C LYS A 175 -19.54 9.13 29.17
N ASP A 176 -20.05 9.26 30.40
CA ASP A 176 -20.72 8.17 31.11
C ASP A 176 -22.25 8.32 31.17
N SER A 177 -22.77 9.41 30.62
CA SER A 177 -24.21 9.70 30.57
C SER A 177 -24.57 10.14 29.17
N PHE A 178 -25.59 9.52 28.58
CA PHE A 178 -26.06 9.84 27.23
C PHE A 178 -27.51 10.33 27.29
N PRO A 179 -27.85 11.43 26.62
CA PRO A 179 -29.21 11.95 26.65
C PRO A 179 -30.16 11.11 25.79
N ASP A 180 -31.46 11.15 26.11
CA ASP A 180 -32.51 10.48 25.33
C ASP A 180 -32.98 11.30 24.11
N PHE A 181 -32.41 12.48 23.88
CA PHE A 181 -32.62 13.32 22.69
C PHE A 181 -31.43 13.23 21.74
N PRO A 182 -31.58 13.54 20.43
CA PRO A 182 -30.46 13.52 19.49
C PRO A 182 -29.34 14.50 19.87
N PHE A 183 -28.09 14.05 19.82
CA PHE A 183 -26.91 14.85 20.17
C PHE A 183 -25.77 14.63 19.18
N THR A 184 -24.70 15.42 19.27
CA THR A 184 -23.49 15.20 18.46
C THR A 184 -22.51 14.35 19.25
N LEU A 185 -22.16 13.18 18.70
CA LEU A 185 -21.19 12.27 19.28
C LEU A 185 -19.83 12.42 18.57
N TYR A 186 -18.77 12.53 19.35
CA TYR A 186 -17.38 12.59 18.90
C TYR A 186 -16.70 11.28 19.25
N VAL A 187 -16.21 10.56 18.24
CA VAL A 187 -15.52 9.29 18.42
C VAL A 187 -14.06 9.46 18.01
N LYS A 188 -13.15 9.25 18.95
CA LYS A 188 -11.71 9.38 18.74
C LYS A 188 -11.10 8.03 18.38
N VAL A 189 -10.33 8.02 17.30
CA VAL A 189 -9.70 6.81 16.77
C VAL A 189 -8.19 6.87 17.05
N ASP A 190 -7.63 5.78 17.58
CA ASP A 190 -6.16 5.62 17.63
C ASP A 190 -5.62 5.44 16.21
N THR A 191 -4.48 6.08 15.90
CA THR A 191 -3.88 6.06 14.56
C THR A 191 -4.87 6.45 13.44
N PRO A 192 -5.43 7.68 13.47
CA PRO A 192 -6.49 8.08 12.56
C PRO A 192 -6.04 8.16 11.10
N ILE A 193 -6.82 7.54 10.20
CA ILE A 193 -6.65 7.66 8.74
C ILE A 193 -7.66 8.70 8.23
N VAL A 194 -7.20 9.94 8.06
CA VAL A 194 -8.04 11.06 7.61
C VAL A 194 -8.74 10.73 6.29
N GLY A 195 -10.04 10.98 6.22
CA GLY A 195 -10.86 10.69 5.04
C GLY A 195 -11.39 9.25 4.96
N LYS A 196 -10.92 8.34 5.84
CA LYS A 196 -11.48 6.99 5.93
C LYS A 196 -12.90 7.04 6.49
N ARG A 197 -13.85 6.42 5.78
CA ARG A 197 -15.21 6.18 6.27
C ARG A 197 -15.21 4.91 7.13
N VAL A 198 -15.82 4.98 8.30
CA VAL A 198 -15.92 3.87 9.27
C VAL A 198 -17.39 3.63 9.60
N ASP A 199 -17.81 2.37 9.57
CA ASP A 199 -19.12 1.93 10.06
C ASP A 199 -18.99 1.54 11.54
N LEU A 200 -19.84 2.12 12.38
CA LEU A 200 -19.78 2.03 13.83
C LEU A 200 -21.08 1.43 14.37
N ASN A 201 -20.93 0.43 15.25
CA ASN A 201 -22.05 -0.19 15.96
C ASN A 201 -21.90 0.11 17.45
N PHE A 202 -22.82 0.88 18.01
CA PHE A 202 -22.84 1.22 19.43
C PHE A 202 -23.82 0.31 20.14
N LYS A 203 -23.41 -0.18 21.31
CA LYS A 203 -24.24 -0.97 22.23
C LYS A 203 -24.10 -0.35 23.60
N PHE A 204 -25.22 -0.08 24.24
CA PHE A 204 -25.29 0.42 25.60
C PHE A 204 -26.29 -0.45 26.36
N GLU A 205 -25.84 -1.01 27.47
CA GLU A 205 -26.64 -1.87 28.34
C GLU A 205 -26.72 -1.20 29.71
N ASP A 206 -27.93 -0.80 30.08
CA ASP A 206 -28.27 -0.40 31.45
C ASP A 206 -29.16 -1.50 32.05
N SER A 207 -29.25 -1.59 33.38
CA SER A 207 -29.73 -2.75 34.14
C SER A 207 -31.07 -3.36 33.72
N CYS A 208 -31.88 -2.65 32.92
CA CYS A 208 -33.14 -3.14 32.36
C CYS A 208 -33.39 -2.69 30.90
N THR A 209 -32.39 -2.19 30.17
CA THR A 209 -32.60 -1.66 28.81
C THR A 209 -31.37 -1.84 27.93
N TYR A 210 -31.57 -2.51 26.80
CA TYR A 210 -30.57 -2.61 25.73
C TYR A 210 -30.84 -1.54 24.67
N LYS A 211 -29.82 -0.74 24.39
CA LYS A 211 -29.85 0.33 23.41
C LYS A 211 -28.77 0.07 22.36
N CYS A 212 -29.12 0.14 21.08
CA CYS A 212 -28.15 0.04 20.01
C CYS A 212 -28.29 1.17 19.00
N ALA A 213 -27.22 1.44 18.26
CA ALA A 213 -27.21 2.44 17.21
C ALA A 213 -26.18 2.06 16.15
N LYS A 214 -26.52 2.29 14.87
CA LYS A 214 -25.61 2.10 13.75
C LYS A 214 -25.43 3.41 13.01
N TYR A 215 -24.20 3.88 12.97
CA TYR A 215 -23.84 5.09 12.27
C TYR A 215 -22.59 4.86 11.46
N SER A 216 -22.35 5.74 10.50
CA SER A 216 -21.10 5.76 9.76
C SER A 216 -20.62 7.20 9.66
N GLY A 217 -19.31 7.37 9.66
CA GLY A 217 -18.72 8.69 9.59
C GLY A 217 -17.31 8.64 9.04
N THR A 218 -16.81 9.81 8.67
CA THR A 218 -15.48 9.95 8.11
C THR A 218 -14.55 10.56 9.14
N ILE A 219 -13.34 10.00 9.28
CA ILE A 219 -12.32 10.52 10.19
C ILE A 219 -11.83 11.88 9.66
N ASN A 220 -11.96 12.93 10.47
CA ASN A 220 -11.48 14.27 10.13
C ASN A 220 -9.97 14.41 10.37
N SER A 221 -9.41 15.59 10.08
CA SER A 221 -7.97 15.88 10.27
C SER A 221 -7.50 15.82 11.73
N GLU A 222 -8.41 15.87 12.68
CA GLU A 222 -8.12 15.76 14.13
C GLU A 222 -8.21 14.31 14.63
N GLY A 223 -8.52 13.36 13.74
CA GLY A 223 -8.71 11.96 14.11
C GLY A 223 -10.02 11.65 14.81
N ILE A 224 -11.02 12.51 14.59
CA ILE A 224 -12.33 12.43 15.20
C ILE A 224 -13.38 12.13 14.13
N ILE A 225 -14.27 11.21 14.43
CA ILE A 225 -15.51 11.00 13.68
C ILE A 225 -16.60 11.80 14.40
N VAL A 226 -17.18 12.76 13.69
CA VAL A 226 -18.29 13.57 14.19
C VAL A 226 -19.59 13.00 13.66
N ILE A 227 -20.46 12.55 14.57
CA ILE A 227 -21.77 11.99 14.25
C ILE A 227 -22.84 12.95 14.76
N GLU A 228 -23.42 13.70 13.84
CA GLU A 228 -24.54 14.61 14.14
C GLU A 228 -25.85 13.83 14.31
N ASN A 229 -26.75 14.35 15.14
CA ASN A 229 -28.06 13.75 15.41
C ASN A 229 -27.98 12.27 15.85
N PHE A 230 -26.91 11.92 16.56
CA PHE A 230 -26.77 10.60 17.17
C PHE A 230 -27.85 10.39 18.22
N LYS A 231 -28.51 9.24 18.16
CA LYS A 231 -29.50 8.81 19.14
C LYS A 231 -29.44 7.29 19.24
N PHE A 232 -29.59 6.77 20.46
CA PHE A 232 -29.82 5.34 20.64
C PHE A 232 -31.24 4.93 20.25
N GLU A 233 -31.36 3.78 19.59
CA GLU A 233 -32.63 3.09 19.39
C GLU A 233 -32.89 2.17 20.59
N THR A 234 -34.08 2.26 21.17
CA THR A 234 -34.48 1.41 22.30
C THR A 234 -35.01 0.10 21.74
N GLU A 235 -34.36 -1.01 22.06
CA GLU A 235 -34.92 -2.35 21.85
C GLU A 235 -35.43 -2.86 23.21
N GLN A 236 -36.75 -2.99 23.36
CA GLN A 236 -37.32 -3.68 24.51
C GLN A 236 -37.13 -5.18 24.30
N HIS A 237 -36.32 -5.82 25.13
CA HIS A 237 -36.35 -7.27 25.25
C HIS A 237 -37.65 -7.64 25.98
N GLU A 238 -38.63 -8.20 25.27
CA GLU A 238 -39.72 -8.94 25.91
C GLU A 238 -39.09 -10.19 26.54
N GLU A 239 -39.09 -10.25 27.88
CA GLU A 239 -38.78 -11.47 28.63
C GLU A 239 -39.83 -12.54 28.31
N ASN A 240 -39.39 -13.68 27.79
CA ASN A 240 -40.13 -14.94 27.82
C ASN A 240 -39.20 -16.06 28.31
#